data_AF-A0A1H1VTT4-F1
#
_entry.id   AF-A0A1H1VTT4-F1
#
_cell.length_a   1.000
_cell.length_b   1.000
_cell.length_c   1.000
_cell.angle_alpha   90.00
_cell.angle_beta   90.00
_cell.angle_gamma   90.00
#
_symmetry.space_group_name_H-M   'P 1'
#
loop_
_entity.id
_entity.type
_entity.pdbx_description
1 polymer ?
#
loop_
_entity_poly.entity_id
_entity_poly.type
_entity_poly.pdbx_seq_one_letter_code
_entity_poly.pdbx_strand_id
1 'polypeptide(L)' 'MSTKSDDDNRANQLNDNNDAYWQSRGYDERPEDWEDRSEEEN' A
#
# COMPACT_ATOMS: atom_id res chain seq x y z
N MET A 1 -8.96 -5.50 21.77
CA MET A 1 -8.15 -4.29 21.54
C MET A 1 -7.37 -4.53 20.28
N SER A 2 -7.67 -3.82 19.19
CA SER A 2 -6.77 -3.82 18.04
C SER A 2 -5.49 -3.11 18.49
N THR A 3 -4.39 -3.85 18.51
CA THR A 3 -3.09 -3.32 18.88
C THR A 3 -2.65 -2.33 17.81
N LYS A 4 -1.86 -1.32 18.19
CA LYS A 4 -1.30 -0.31 17.28
C LYS A 4 -0.75 -0.95 15.99
N SER A 5 -0.06 -2.08 16.16
CA SER A 5 0.53 -2.91 15.10
C SER A 5 -0.48 -3.46 14.09
N ASP A 6 -1.71 -3.78 14.50
CA ASP A 6 -2.75 -4.28 13.58
C ASP A 6 -3.28 -3.15 12.70
N ASP A 7 -3.41 -1.95 13.29
CA ASP A 7 -3.83 -0.74 12.60
C ASP A 7 -2.73 -0.23 11.65
N ASP A 8 -1.47 -0.26 12.08
CA ASP A 8 -0.30 0.05 11.26
C ASP A 8 -0.20 -0.90 10.06
N ASN A 9 -0.37 -2.21 10.28
CA ASN A 9 -0.37 -3.19 9.19
C ASN A 9 -1.53 -2.95 8.21
N ARG A 10 -2.71 -2.61 8.72
CA ARG A 10 -3.88 -2.34 7.87
C ARG A 10 -3.70 -1.04 7.08
N ALA A 11 -3.14 0.00 7.68
CA ALA A 11 -2.81 1.25 6.99
C ALA A 11 -1.77 1.02 5.89
N ASN A 12 -0.75 0.22 6.18
CA ASN A 12 0.30 -0.18 5.23
C ASN A 12 -0.21 -0.99 4.04
N GLN A 13 -1.29 -1.78 4.20
CA GLN A 13 -1.93 -2.51 3.10
C GLN A 13 -2.87 -1.64 2.25
N LEU A 14 -3.32 -0.50 2.80
CA LEU A 14 -4.24 0.42 2.13
C LEU A 14 -3.52 1.65 1.54
N ASN A 15 -2.20 1.74 1.68
CA ASN A 15 -1.39 2.83 1.19
C ASN A 15 -0.51 2.35 0.04
N ASP A 16 -0.76 2.88 -1.16
CA ASP A 16 0.01 2.66 -2.38
C ASP A 16 1.48 3.10 -2.27
N ASN A 17 1.83 3.96 -1.32
CA ASN A 17 3.22 4.26 -0.97
C ASN A 17 3.95 3.06 -0.33
N ASN A 18 3.25 1.99 0.06
CA ASN A 18 3.85 0.87 0.76
C ASN A 18 3.75 -0.42 -0.05
N ASP A 19 4.81 -1.23 -0.04
CA ASP A 19 4.86 -2.49 -0.79
C ASP A 19 3.73 -3.46 -0.45
N ALA A 20 3.24 -3.45 0.80
CA ALA A 20 2.16 -4.35 1.22
C ALA A 20 0.84 -4.12 0.44
N TYR A 21 0.59 -2.89 -0.04
CA TYR A 21 -0.53 -2.61 -0.93
C TYR A 21 -0.39 -3.33 -2.27
N TRP A 22 0.80 -3.25 -2.87
CA TRP A 22 1.10 -3.85 -4.16
C TRP A 22 1.17 -5.38 -4.09
N GLN A 23 1.78 -5.92 -3.02
CA GLN A 23 1.80 -7.36 -2.77
C GLN A 23 0.41 -7.96 -2.59
N SER A 24 -0.49 -7.23 -1.93
CA SER A 24 -1.90 -7.67 -1.79
C SER A 24 -2.64 -7.67 -3.14
N ARG A 25 -2.15 -6.93 -4.14
CA ARG A 25 -2.68 -6.86 -5.52
C ARG A 25 -1.99 -7.85 -6.47
N GLY A 26 -1.00 -8.61 -5.99
CA GLY A 26 -0.28 -9.62 -6.78
C GLY A 26 1.00 -9.12 -7.45
N TYR A 27 1.54 -7.99 -7.03
CA TYR A 27 2.85 -7.49 -7.47
C TYR A 27 3.95 -7.95 -6.50
N ASP A 28 5.16 -8.20 -6.98
CA ASP A 28 6.28 -8.57 -6.10
C ASP A 28 6.72 -7.40 -5.20
N GLU A 29 6.74 -6.19 -5.76
CA GLU A 29 7.11 -4.94 -5.09
C GLU A 29 6.35 -3.76 -5.70
N ARG A 30 6.44 -2.60 -5.05
CA ARG A 30 5.88 -1.34 -5.54
C ARG A 30 6.58 -0.92 -6.84
N PRO A 31 5.83 -0.68 -7.93
CA PRO A 31 6.40 -0.14 -9.17
C PRO A 31 7.03 1.24 -8.96
N GLU A 32 8.08 1.59 -9.73
CA GLU A 32 8.71 2.92 -9.61
C GLU A 32 7.75 4.07 -9.98
N ASP A 33 6.87 3.86 -10.97
CA ASP A 33 5.83 4.83 -11.39
C ASP A 33 4.55 4.76 -10.54
N TRP A 34 4.62 4.34 -9.27
CA TRP A 34 3.44 4.25 -8.41
C TRP A 34 2.83 5.63 -8.09
N GLU A 35 3.65 6.69 -7.97
CA GLU A 35 3.17 8.06 -7.73
C GLU A 35 2.30 8.54 -8.88
N ASP A 36 2.80 8.39 -10.12
CA ASP A 36 2.10 8.79 -11.35
C ASP A 36 0.73 8.08 -11.48
N ARG A 37 0.67 6.79 -11.11
CA ARG A 37 -0.56 5.99 -11.09
C ARG A 37 -1.54 6.41 -9.99
N SER A 38 -1.05 6.86 -8.85
CA SER A 38 -1.88 7.30 -7.71
C SER A 38 -2.44 8.70 -7.97
N GLU A 39 -1.66 9.56 -8.62
CA GLU A 39 -2.07 10.90 -9.05
C GLU A 39 -3.13 10.88 -10.17
N GLU A 40 -3.13 9.85 -11.03
CA GLU A 40 -4.13 9.69 -12.08
C GLU A 40 -5.51 9.21 -11.56
N GLU A 41 -5.61 8.71 -10.32
CA GLU A 41 -6.87 8.28 -9.67
C GLU A 41 -7.57 9.39 -8.87
N ASN A 42 -7.24 10.68 -9.09
CA ASN A 42 -7.92 11.82 -8.41
C ASN A 42 -9.07 12.45 -9.20
#